data_AF-A0A9D1YBL2-F1
#
_entry.id   AF-A0A9D1YBL2-F1
#
_cell.length_a   1.000
_cell.length_b   1.000
_cell.length_c   1.000
_cell.angle_alpha   90.00
_cell.angle_beta   90.00
_cell.angle_gamma   90.00
#
_symmetry.space_group_name_H-M   'P 1'
#
loop_
_entity.id
_entity.type
_entity.pdbx_description
1 polymer ?
#
loop_
_entity_poly.entity_id
_entity_poly.type
_entity_poly.pdbx_seq_one_letter_code
_entity_poly.pdbx_strand_id
1 'polypeptide(L)'
;MNKRTGTVIALVCGAAVFLWGVQDLVQWAAVGGDLLEQYSQVEAIVQLVQSCLASGVGKVLLGGLALVAGLVGLKREKPHS
;
A
#
# COMPACT_ATOMS: atom_id res chain seq x y z
N MET A 1 -25.62 8.34 -3.32
CA MET A 1 -24.30 8.31 -4.00
C MET A 1 -24.39 7.38 -5.19
N ASN A 2 -23.99 7.81 -6.40
CA ASN A 2 -24.05 6.96 -7.59
C ASN A 2 -23.01 5.82 -7.46
N LYS A 3 -23.32 4.60 -7.92
CA LYS A 3 -22.43 3.42 -7.81
C LYS A 3 -21.04 3.71 -8.39
N ARG A 4 -21.01 4.36 -9.55
CA ARG A 4 -19.79 4.83 -10.20
C ARG A 4 -18.93 5.74 -9.30
N THR A 5 -19.56 6.67 -8.57
CA THR A 5 -18.85 7.56 -7.65
C THR A 5 -18.20 6.78 -6.50
N GLY A 6 -18.91 5.80 -5.94
CA GLY A 6 -18.34 4.91 -4.91
C GLY A 6 -17.14 4.10 -5.42
N THR A 7 -17.24 3.56 -6.63
CA THR A 7 -16.14 2.81 -7.27
C THR A 7 -14.92 3.69 -7.53
N VAL A 8 -15.11 4.93 -7.99
CA VAL A 8 -14.01 5.89 -8.20
C VAL A 8 -13.35 6.26 -6.88
N ILE A 9 -14.12 6.53 -5.82
CA ILE A 9 -13.56 6.83 -4.49
C ILE A 9 -12.72 5.65 -3.99
N ALA A 10 -13.22 4.42 -4.11
CA ALA A 10 -12.47 3.22 -3.73
C ALA A 10 -11.16 3.07 -4.51
N LEU A 11 -11.17 3.42 -5.81
CA LEU A 11 -9.99 3.42 -6.67
C LEU A 11 -8.95 4.45 -6.24
N VAL A 12 -9.37 5.69 -5.96
CA VAL A 12 -8.48 6.75 -5.50
C VAL A 12 -7.89 6.43 -4.13
N CYS A 13 -8.71 5.96 -3.20
CA CYS A 13 -8.24 5.52 -1.88
C CYS A 13 -7.31 4.32 -1.98
N GLY A 14 -7.64 3.33 -2.84
CA GLY A 14 -6.78 2.18 -3.11
C GLY A 14 -5.43 2.59 -3.70
N ALA A 15 -5.42 3.52 -4.66
CA ALA A 15 -4.20 4.08 -5.24
C ALA A 15 -3.33 4.78 -4.18
N ALA A 16 -3.94 5.61 -3.34
CA ALA A 16 -3.24 6.32 -2.28
C ALA A 16 -2.61 5.36 -1.26
N VAL A 17 -3.36 4.35 -0.82
CA VAL A 17 -2.86 3.32 0.11
C VAL A 17 -1.74 2.50 -0.53
N PHE A 18 -1.88 2.15 -1.80
CA PHE A 18 -0.84 1.42 -2.54
C PHE A 18 0.46 2.22 -2.61
N LEU A 19 0.39 3.48 -3.06
CA LEU A 19 1.56 4.35 -3.15
C LEU A 19 2.21 4.60 -1.79
N TRP A 20 1.40 4.76 -0.74
CA TRP A 20 1.92 4.89 0.62
C TRP A 20 2.64 3.60 1.07
N GLY A 21 2.08 2.43 0.78
CA GLY A 21 2.77 1.16 1.06
C GLY A 21 4.09 1.03 0.32
N VAL A 22 4.15 1.44 -0.95
CA VAL A 22 5.41 1.46 -1.72
C VAL A 22 6.43 2.39 -1.07
N GLN A 23 6.01 3.58 -0.62
CA GLN A 23 6.88 4.52 0.07
C GLN A 23 7.47 3.92 1.36
N ASP A 24 6.66 3.24 2.16
CA ASP A 24 7.15 2.58 3.38
C ASP A 24 8.21 1.50 3.06
N LEU A 25 8.00 0.72 1.98
CA LEU A 25 8.98 -0.29 1.55
C LEU A 25 10.28 0.35 1.05
N VAL A 26 10.20 1.49 0.36
CA VAL A 26 11.39 2.25 -0.05
C VAL A 26 12.13 2.79 1.18
N GLN A 27 11.41 3.33 2.17
CA GLN A 27 12.02 3.79 3.41
C GLN A 27 12.64 2.65 4.22
N TRP A 28 11.99 1.48 4.25
CA TRP A 28 12.56 0.28 4.85
C TRP A 28 13.87 -0.12 4.16
N ALA A 29 13.90 -0.15 2.82
CA ALA A 29 15.10 -0.51 2.06
C ALA A 29 16.24 0.52 2.21
N ALA A 30 15.91 1.81 2.23
CA ALA A 30 16.90 2.89 2.26
C ALA A 30 17.41 3.20 3.67
N VAL A 31 16.56 3.13 4.70
CA VAL A 31 16.89 3.58 6.07
C VAL A 31 16.95 2.40 7.03
N GLY A 32 16.09 1.39 6.84
CA GLY A 32 16.08 0.21 7.70
C GLY A 32 17.33 -0.66 7.55
N GLY A 33 17.86 -0.78 6.33
CA GLY A 33 19.14 -1.45 6.07
C GLY A 33 20.29 -0.80 6.83
N ASP A 34 20.46 0.51 6.65
CA ASP A 34 21.51 1.31 7.30
C ASP A 34 21.42 1.25 8.83
N LEU A 35 20.21 1.36 9.39
CA LEU A 35 19.99 1.28 10.84
C LEU A 35 20.31 -0.11 11.39
N LEU A 36 19.93 -1.18 10.69
CA LEU A 36 20.27 -2.55 11.09
C LEU A 36 21.76 -2.83 10.97
N GLU A 37 22.44 -2.28 9.97
CA GLU A 37 23.88 -2.46 9.80
C GLU A 37 24.68 -1.73 10.90
N GLN A 38 24.30 -0.48 11.20
CA GLN A 38 25.01 0.36 12.18
C GLN A 38 24.69 0.01 13.64
N TYR A 39 23.47 -0.44 13.93
CA TYR A 39 22.97 -0.61 15.30
C TYR A 39 22.35 -1.99 15.55
N SER A 40 22.78 -3.02 14.80
CA SER A 40 22.30 -4.42 14.69
C SER A 40 21.80 -5.15 15.95
N GLN A 41 22.02 -4.61 17.16
CA GLN A 41 21.72 -5.23 18.44
C GLN A 41 20.62 -4.52 19.25
N VAL A 42 20.03 -3.43 18.74
CA VAL A 42 18.95 -2.73 19.46
C VAL A 42 17.60 -3.32 19.07
N GLU A 43 16.97 -4.08 19.98
CA GLU A 43 15.66 -4.73 19.77
C GLU A 43 14.59 -3.74 19.24
N ALA A 44 14.59 -2.50 19.74
CA ALA A 44 13.66 -1.46 19.30
C ALA A 44 13.84 -1.10 17.81
N ILE A 45 15.09 -1.09 17.30
CA ILE A 45 15.38 -0.81 15.89
C ILE A 45 14.91 -1.97 15.03
N VAL A 46 15.19 -3.21 15.44
CA VAL A 46 14.72 -4.40 14.72
C VAL A 46 13.19 -4.43 14.65
N GLN A 47 12.51 -4.16 15.76
CA GLN A 47 11.04 -4.08 15.79
C GLN A 47 10.50 -2.98 14.90
N LEU A 48 11.13 -1.79 14.90
CA LEU A 48 10.73 -0.67 14.05
C LEU A 48 10.87 -1.01 12.56
N VAL A 49 12.01 -1.57 12.16
CA VAL A 49 12.32 -1.94 10.78
C VAL A 49 11.37 -3.03 10.29
N GLN A 50 11.12 -4.06 11.11
CA GLN A 50 10.15 -5.11 10.78
C GLN A 50 8.71 -4.56 10.70
N SER A 51 8.33 -3.65 11.59
CA SER A 51 7.01 -3.01 11.56
C SER A 51 6.82 -2.16 10.31
N CYS A 52 7.86 -1.44 9.87
CA CYS A 52 7.85 -0.66 8.64
C CYS A 52 7.67 -1.58 7.41
N LEU A 53 8.41 -2.69 7.33
CA LEU A 53 8.27 -3.69 6.28
C LEU A 53 6.84 -4.28 6.25
N ALA A 54 6.34 -4.74 7.40
CA ALA A 54 5.01 -5.33 7.51
C ALA A 54 3.91 -4.32 7.14
N SER A 55 4.05 -3.06 7.57
CA SER A 55 3.13 -1.98 7.21
C SER A 55 3.12 -1.71 5.71
N GLY A 56 4.31 -1.61 5.10
CA GLY A 56 4.47 -1.41 3.66
C GLY A 56 3.84 -2.54 2.85
N VAL A 57 4.16 -3.80 3.16
CA VAL A 57 3.55 -4.98 2.52
C VAL A 57 2.03 -4.97 2.65
N GLY A 58 1.52 -4.74 3.86
CA GLY A 58 0.08 -4.72 4.12
C GLY A 58 -0.66 -3.67 3.30
N LYS A 59 -0.10 -2.45 3.22
CA LYS A 59 -0.66 -1.35 2.43
C LYS A 59 -0.59 -1.61 0.93
N VAL A 60 0.53 -2.14 0.42
CA VAL A 60 0.64 -2.52 -1.00
C VAL A 60 -0.41 -3.56 -1.36
N LEU A 61 -0.60 -4.59 -0.53
CA LEU A 61 -1.61 -5.63 -0.78
C LEU A 61 -3.03 -5.06 -0.72
N LEU A 62 -3.38 -4.31 0.34
CA LEU A 62 -4.71 -3.71 0.50
C LEU A 62 -5.03 -2.71 -0.61
N GLY A 63 -4.11 -1.79 -0.89
CA GLY A 63 -4.23 -0.79 -1.94
C GLY A 63 -4.33 -1.45 -3.32
N GLY A 64 -3.51 -2.47 -3.58
CA GLY A 64 -3.51 -3.22 -4.83
C GLY A 64 -4.83 -3.96 -5.06
N LEU A 65 -5.36 -4.62 -4.03
CA LEU A 65 -6.67 -5.29 -4.10
C LEU A 65 -7.80 -4.28 -4.34
N ALA A 66 -7.78 -3.13 -3.66
CA ALA A 66 -8.78 -2.07 -3.87
C ALA A 66 -8.72 -1.48 -5.29
N LEU A 67 -7.51 -1.29 -5.84
CA LEU A 67 -7.29 -0.88 -7.22
C LEU A 67 -7.88 -1.88 -8.22
N VAL A 68 -7.53 -3.17 -8.07
CA VAL A 68 -8.03 -4.23 -8.96
C VAL A 68 -9.54 -4.33 -8.89
N ALA A 69 -10.12 -4.32 -7.68
CA ALA A 69 -11.56 -4.37 -7.49
C ALA A 69 -12.27 -3.16 -8.11
N GLY A 70 -11.73 -1.96 -7.92
CA GLY A 70 -12.26 -0.72 -8.51
C GLY A 70 -12.20 -0.72 -10.04
N LEU A 71 -11.08 -1.18 -10.63
CA LEU A 71 -10.93 -1.29 -12.08
C LEU A 71 -11.90 -2.31 -12.69
N VAL A 72 -12.05 -3.48 -12.06
CA VAL A 72 -13.02 -4.50 -12.48
C VAL A 72 -14.46 -3.97 -12.34
N GLY A 73 -14.76 -3.24 -11.26
CA GLY A 73 -16.05 -2.59 -11.04
C GLY A 73 -16.38 -1.58 -12.15
N LEU A 74 -15.45 -0.69 -12.49
CA LEU A 74 -15.63 0.28 -13.57
C LEU A 74 -15.77 -0.39 -14.94
N LYS A 75 -15.04 -1.49 -15.19
CA LYS A 75 -15.14 -2.24 -16.45
C LYS A 75 -16.51 -2.90 -16.62
N ARG A 76 -17.12 -3.39 -15.53
CA ARG A 76 -18.47 -3.97 -15.52
C ARG A 76 -19.58 -2.92 -15.63
N GLU A 77 -19.32 -1.67 -15.27
CA GLU A 77 -20.27 -0.56 -15.40
C GLU A 77 -20.32 0.06 -16.80
N LYS A 78 -19.37 -0.26 -17.70
CA LYS A 78 -19.49 0.15 -19.11
C LYS A 78 -20.70 -0.58 -19.72
N PRO A 79 -21.72 0.13 -20.23
CA PRO A 79 -22.80 -0.52 -20.96
C PRO A 79 -22.19 -1.16 -22.21
N HIS A 80 -22.58 -2.40 -22.49
CA HIS A 80 -22.46 -2.95 -23.83
C HIS A 80 -23.18 -1.98 -24.78
N SER A 81 -22.38 -1.23 -25.55
CA SER A 81 -22.86 -0.48 -26.71
C SER A 81 -23.22 -1.43 -27.84
#